data_AF-A0A6G2QBS1-F1
#
_entry.id   AF-A0A6G2QBS1-F1
#
_cell.length_a   1.000
_cell.length_b   1.000
_cell.length_c   1.000
_cell.angle_alpha   90.00
_cell.angle_beta   90.00
_cell.angle_gamma   90.00
#
_symmetry.space_group_name_H-M   'P 1'
#
loop_
_entity.id
_entity.type
_entity.pdbx_description
1 polymer ?
#
loop_
_entity_poly.entity_id
_entity_poly.type
_entity_poly.pdbx_seq_one_letter_code
_entity_poly.pdbx_strand_id
1 'polypeptide(L)'
;MIELAEMIRELGQELNTALSEGPSGVVRFELGTVEVEADVVVSRKGGAGGKVRFWVVEAGAEGQSETSRTHRIRLALHPKLVAPDGTHVKVLISGDEEEGER
;
A
#
# COMPACT_ATOMS: atom_id res chain seq x y z
N MET A 1 -0.56 14.49 4.50
CA MET A 1 -0.22 13.48 5.53
C MET A 1 -1.43 12.59 5.70
N ILE A 2 -1.28 11.30 5.39
CA ILE A 2 -2.35 10.30 5.44
C ILE A 2 -2.06 9.30 6.55
N GLU A 3 -3.07 8.66 7.13
CA GLU A 3 -2.85 7.55 8.07
C GLU A 3 -2.25 6.36 7.30
N LEU A 4 -1.34 5.60 7.92
CA LEU A 4 -0.76 4.43 7.27
C LEU A 4 -1.85 3.40 6.85
N ALA A 5 -2.90 3.26 7.65
CA ALA A 5 -4.02 2.37 7.34
C ALA A 5 -4.78 2.81 6.08
N GLU A 6 -4.87 4.12 5.83
CA GLU A 6 -5.51 4.68 4.64
C GLU A 6 -4.66 4.41 3.40
N MET A 7 -3.35 4.65 3.47
CA MET A 7 -2.41 4.30 2.41
C MET A 7 -2.49 2.82 2.02
N ILE A 8 -2.49 1.92 3.01
CA ILE A 8 -2.58 0.47 2.77
C ILE A 8 -3.93 0.09 2.14
N ARG A 9 -5.02 0.73 2.58
CA ARG A 9 -6.35 0.51 2.00
C ARG A 9 -6.39 0.93 0.52
N GLU A 10 -5.85 2.10 0.20
CA GLU A 10 -5.82 2.62 -1.18
C GLU A 10 -4.96 1.74 -2.08
N LEU A 11 -3.76 1.34 -1.62
CA LEU A 11 -2.93 0.36 -2.33
C LEU A 11 -3.70 -0.94 -2.58
N GLY A 12 -4.42 -1.45 -1.58
CA GLY A 12 -5.25 -2.65 -1.74
C GLY A 12 -6.38 -2.47 -2.76
N GLN A 13 -6.97 -1.27 -2.86
CA GLN A 13 -7.98 -0.96 -3.85
C GLN A 13 -7.38 -0.90 -5.26
N GLU A 14 -6.25 -0.22 -5.44
CA GLU A 14 -5.55 -0.16 -6.74
C GLU A 14 -5.12 -1.54 -7.21
N LEU A 15 -4.60 -2.38 -6.30
CA LEU A 15 -4.29 -3.77 -6.62
C LEU A 15 -5.55 -4.54 -7.03
N ASN A 16 -6.67 -4.40 -6.32
CA ASN A 16 -7.93 -5.04 -6.72
C ASN A 16 -8.41 -4.56 -8.09
N THR A 17 -8.31 -3.26 -8.38
CA THR A 17 -8.65 -2.70 -9.69
C THR A 17 -7.79 -3.32 -10.78
N ALA A 18 -6.47 -3.38 -10.60
CA ALA A 18 -5.55 -4.01 -11.55
C ALA A 18 -5.87 -5.50 -11.80
N LEU A 19 -6.35 -6.21 -10.77
CA LEU A 19 -6.79 -7.60 -10.90
C LEU A 19 -8.13 -7.73 -11.65
N SER A 20 -9.05 -6.78 -11.48
CA SER A 20 -10.37 -6.82 -12.11
C SER A 20 -10.39 -6.28 -13.54
N GLU A 21 -9.52 -5.33 -13.84
CA GLU A 21 -9.45 -4.65 -15.14
C GLU A 21 -8.45 -5.30 -16.10
N GLY A 22 -7.62 -6.22 -15.61
CA GLY A 22 -6.57 -6.85 -16.41
C GLY A 22 -7.10 -7.51 -17.70
N PRO A 23 -6.36 -7.44 -18.81
CA PRO A 23 -6.86 -7.79 -20.14
C PRO A 23 -7.23 -9.25 -20.34
N SER A 24 -8.02 -9.45 -21.39
CA SER A 24 -8.26 -10.74 -22.05
C SER A 24 -7.04 -11.21 -22.84
N GLY A 25 -5.92 -11.45 -22.17
CA GLY A 25 -4.69 -12.03 -22.72
C GLY A 25 -4.44 -13.47 -22.27
N VAL A 26 -3.65 -14.21 -23.05
CA VAL A 26 -3.19 -15.58 -22.67
C VAL A 26 -2.06 -15.55 -21.64
N VAL A 27 -1.33 -14.44 -21.53
CA VAL A 27 -0.23 -14.25 -20.56
C VAL A 27 -0.75 -13.55 -19.33
N ARG A 28 -0.39 -14.08 -18.15
CA ARG A 28 -0.73 -13.52 -16.83
C ARG A 28 0.50 -13.54 -15.93
N PHE A 29 0.62 -12.53 -15.09
CA PHE A 29 1.66 -12.38 -14.08
C PHE A 29 1.13 -12.81 -12.72
N GLU A 30 1.99 -13.37 -11.86
CA GLU A 30 1.64 -13.60 -10.46
C GLU A 30 1.94 -12.35 -9.64
N LEU A 31 0.98 -11.89 -8.84
CA LEU A 31 1.22 -10.85 -7.84
C LEU A 31 2.00 -11.46 -6.67
N GLY A 32 3.29 -11.13 -6.62
CA GLY A 32 4.19 -11.50 -5.55
C GLY A 32 4.10 -10.56 -4.33
N THR A 33 5.14 -10.58 -3.50
CA THR A 33 5.30 -9.62 -2.40
C THR A 33 5.33 -8.20 -2.92
N VAL A 34 4.57 -7.31 -2.28
CA VAL A 34 4.60 -5.87 -2.54
C VAL A 34 5.45 -5.20 -1.48
N GLU A 35 6.53 -4.55 -1.89
CA GLU A 35 7.41 -3.81 -1.01
C GLU A 35 7.09 -2.32 -1.06
N VAL A 36 6.82 -1.73 0.09
CA VAL A 36 6.52 -0.30 0.20
C VAL A 36 7.54 0.35 1.12
N GLU A 37 8.19 1.41 0.63
CA GLU A 37 9.03 2.30 1.44
C GLU A 37 8.25 3.60 1.69
N ALA A 38 8.17 4.01 2.96
CA ALA A 38 7.47 5.22 3.35
C ALA A 38 8.20 5.94 4.47
N ASP A 39 8.23 7.27 4.39
CA ASP A 39 8.63 8.12 5.50
C ASP A 39 7.40 8.40 6.38
N VAL A 40 7.51 8.09 7.67
CA VAL A 40 6.41 8.20 8.63
C VAL A 40 6.78 9.08 9.81
N VAL A 41 5.78 9.75 10.37
CA VAL A 41 5.88 10.53 11.59
C VAL A 41 5.11 9.85 12.70
N VAL A 42 5.77 9.66 13.85
CA VAL A 42 5.14 9.17 15.07
C VAL A 42 4.98 10.33 16.04
N SER A 43 3.73 10.70 16.35
CA SER A 43 3.44 11.74 17.34
C SER A 43 2.69 11.16 18.55
N ARG A 44 3.08 11.62 19.75
CA ARG A 44 2.43 11.31 21.02
C ARG A 44 1.83 12.60 21.56
N LYS A 45 0.50 12.71 21.61
CA LYS A 45 -0.15 13.83 22.33
C LYS A 45 -0.04 13.60 23.84
N GLY A 46 0.50 14.58 24.56
CA GLY A 46 0.72 14.52 26.01
C GLY A 46 -0.58 14.55 26.81
N GLY A 47 -0.73 13.60 27.74
CA GLY A 47 -1.86 13.45 28.64
C GLY A 47 -1.95 11.99 29.15
N ALA A 48 -2.45 11.79 30.37
CA ALA A 48 -2.69 10.45 30.92
C ALA A 48 -3.73 9.72 30.04
N GLY A 49 -3.26 8.85 29.13
CA GLY A 49 -4.08 8.18 28.11
C GLY A 49 -3.73 8.52 26.64
N GLY A 50 -2.62 9.20 26.38
CA GLY A 50 -2.24 9.65 25.03
C GLY A 50 -2.20 8.54 23.98
N LYS A 51 -3.11 8.62 22.98
CA LYS A 51 -3.12 7.76 21.79
C LYS A 51 -1.92 8.11 20.89
N VAL A 52 -1.11 7.12 20.54
CA VAL A 52 -0.07 7.24 19.51
C VAL A 52 -0.75 7.23 18.14
N ARG A 53 -0.31 8.11 17.23
CA ARG A 53 -0.79 8.13 15.84
C ARG A 53 0.38 8.01 14.88
N PHE A 54 0.16 7.30 13.77
CA PHE A 54 1.16 6.93 12.77
C PHE A 54 0.74 7.45 11.40
N TRP A 55 1.54 8.35 10.86
CA TRP A 55 1.18 9.03 9.62
C TRP A 55 2.27 8.94 8.58
N VAL A 56 1.91 8.82 7.31
CA VAL A 56 2.82 8.86 6.17
C VAL A 56 2.97 10.31 5.69
N VAL A 57 4.21 10.73 5.44
CA VAL A 57 4.56 12.05 4.90
C VAL A 57 5.16 11.92 3.51
N GLU A 58 4.89 12.91 2.65
CA GLU A 58 5.45 12.96 1.30
C GLU A 58 6.90 13.47 1.33
N ALA A 59 7.72 12.97 0.40
CA ALA A 59 9.08 13.44 0.19
C ALA A 59 9.06 14.92 -0.21
N GLY A 60 9.51 15.81 0.70
CA GLY A 60 9.56 17.26 0.50
C GLY A 60 8.69 18.10 1.46
N ALA A 61 7.86 17.45 2.29
CA ALA A 61 7.04 18.14 3.28
C ALA A 61 7.83 18.47 4.58
N GLU A 62 8.93 19.23 4.46
CA GLU A 62 9.68 19.77 5.60
C GLU A 62 8.98 21.05 6.13
N GLY A 63 7.75 20.89 6.60
CA GLY A 63 6.91 22.00 7.06
C GLY A 63 6.25 21.69 8.39
N GLN A 64 6.92 22.08 9.48
CA GLN A 64 6.31 22.42 10.77
C GLN A 64 5.72 21.28 11.63
N SER A 65 6.46 20.86 12.67
CA SER A 65 5.94 20.78 14.06
C SER A 65 7.01 20.30 15.03
N GLU A 66 7.22 21.08 16.10
CA GLU A 66 8.09 20.77 17.24
C GLU A 66 7.87 19.33 17.75
N THR A 67 8.96 18.58 17.97
CA THR A 67 9.02 17.21 18.52
C THR A 67 8.57 16.03 17.65
N SER A 68 8.35 16.21 16.36
CA SER A 68 8.03 15.10 15.44
C SER A 68 9.31 14.46 14.89
N ARG A 69 9.51 13.15 15.06
CA ARG A 69 10.59 12.40 14.40
C ARG A 69 10.06 11.70 13.16
N THR A 70 10.70 11.94 12.02
CA THR A 70 10.47 11.19 10.79
C THR A 70 11.30 9.91 10.81
N HIS A 71 10.68 8.80 10.44
CA HIS A 71 11.29 7.47 10.34
C HIS A 71 11.00 6.89 8.98
N ARG A 72 12.01 6.29 8.36
CA ARG A 72 11.80 5.46 7.18
C ARG A 72 11.39 4.06 7.58
N ILE A 73 10.32 3.55 7.00
CA ILE A 73 9.89 2.16 7.18
C ILE A 73 9.81 1.44 5.83
N ARG A 74 10.09 0.14 5.86
CA ARG A 74 9.87 -0.77 4.75
C ARG A 74 8.83 -1.80 5.18
N LEU A 75 7.77 -1.93 4.39
CA LEU A 75 6.67 -2.86 4.61
C LEU A 75 6.69 -3.90 3.50
N ALA A 76 6.77 -5.17 3.87
CA ALA A 76 6.55 -6.29 2.96
C ALA A 76 5.10 -6.75 3.12
N LEU A 77 4.27 -6.45 2.12
CA LEU A 77 2.88 -6.89 2.06
C LEU A 77 2.81 -8.17 1.23
N HIS A 78 2.02 -9.12 1.69
CA HIS A 78 1.78 -10.38 1.00
C HIS A 78 0.30 -10.43 0.62
N PRO A 79 -0.10 -9.87 -0.54
CA PRO A 79 -1.48 -9.93 -1.00
C PRO A 79 -1.92 -11.39 -1.13
N LYS A 80 -3.10 -11.70 -0.61
CA LYS A 80 -3.71 -13.02 -0.72
C LYS A 80 -5.17 -12.85 -1.11
N LEU A 81 -5.61 -13.62 -2.10
CA LEU A 81 -7.04 -13.82 -2.32
C LEU A 81 -7.53 -14.83 -1.29
N VAL A 82 -8.60 -14.48 -0.58
CA VAL A 82 -9.26 -15.34 0.40
C VAL A 82 -10.61 -15.73 -0.19
N ALA A 83 -10.78 -17.00 -0.50
CA ALA A 83 -12.04 -17.54 -0.97
C ALA A 83 -13.09 -17.54 0.16
N PRO A 84 -14.40 -17.63 -0.15
CA PRO A 84 -15.47 -17.63 0.87
C PRO A 84 -15.34 -18.73 1.92
N ASP A 85 -14.64 -19.82 1.60
CA ASP A 85 -14.34 -20.95 2.48
C ASP A 85 -13.09 -20.74 3.36
N GLY A 86 -12.42 -19.58 3.24
CA GLY A 86 -11.19 -19.24 3.94
C GLY A 86 -9.91 -19.72 3.25
N THR A 87 -10.01 -20.36 2.07
CA THR A 87 -8.82 -20.83 1.34
C THR A 87 -8.05 -19.66 0.74
N HIS A 88 -6.72 -19.69 0.89
CA HIS A 88 -5.83 -18.71 0.26
C HIS A 88 -5.39 -19.18 -1.14
N VAL A 89 -5.59 -18.33 -2.14
CA VAL A 89 -5.15 -18.58 -3.52
C VAL A 89 -4.14 -17.52 -3.98
N LYS A 90 -3.20 -17.96 -4.83
CA LYS A 90 -2.23 -17.07 -5.49
C LYS A 90 -2.97 -16.04 -6.34
N VAL A 91 -2.48 -14.80 -6.30
CA VAL A 91 -3.10 -13.69 -6.98
C VAL A 91 -2.43 -13.50 -8.34
N LEU A 92 -3.20 -13.32 -9.42
CA LEU A 92 -2.67 -13.15 -10.79
C LEU A 92 -3.09 -11.80 -11.37
N ILE A 93 -2.14 -11.01 -11.86
CA ILE A 93 -2.32 -9.74 -12.60
C ILE A 93 -2.24 -10.02 -14.10
N SER A 94 -3.13 -9.44 -14.90
CA SER A 94 -2.94 -9.34 -16.36
C SER A 94 -2.63 -7.87 -16.70
N GLY A 95 -1.85 -7.58 -17.76
CA GLY A 95 -1.54 -6.19 -18.19
C GLY A 95 -1.78 -5.97 -19.70
N ASP A 96 -2.22 -4.77 -20.08
CA ASP A 96 -2.62 -4.38 -21.47
C ASP A 96 -1.44 -4.37 -22.46
N GLU A 97 -1.70 -4.75 -23.72
CA GLU A 97 -0.87 -4.36 -24.85
C GLU A 97 -1.33 -2.97 -25.32
N GLU A 98 -0.41 -2.00 -25.31
CA GLU A 98 -0.65 -0.69 -25.91
C GLU A 98 -0.69 -0.83 -27.44
N GLU A 99 -1.68 -0.21 -28.08
CA GLU A 99 -1.89 -0.25 -29.53
C GLU A 99 -0.69 0.38 -30.26
N GLY A 100 0.28 -0.44 -30.68
CA GLY A 100 1.46 0.02 -31.43
C GLY A 100 2.72 -0.84 -31.34
N GLU A 101 2.79 -1.81 -30.42
CA GLU A 101 3.93 -2.73 -30.37
C GLU A 101 3.74 -3.87 -31.38
N ARG A 102 4.61 -3.91 -32.40
CA ARG A 102 4.61 -4.91 -33.48
C ARG A 102 5.59 -6.04 -33.19
#